data_AF-A0A836ZRU4-F1
#
_entry.id   AF-A0A836ZRU4-F1
#
_cell.length_a   1.000
_cell.length_b   1.000
_cell.length_c   1.000
_cell.angle_alpha   90.00
_cell.angle_beta   90.00
_cell.angle_gamma   90.00
#
_symmetry.space_group_name_H-M   'P 1'
#
loop_
_entity.id
_entity.type
_entity.pdbx_description
1 polymer ?
#
loop_
_entity_poly.entity_id
_entity_poly.type
_entity_poly.pdbx_seq_one_letter_code
_entity_poly.pdbx_strand_id
1 'polypeptide(L)'
;GGSQLIRACAERTGLPVLNIGRVLAPELFELNRQGAWNGHIPVTAVNSAILVLAALLNGVDQVVFSNERSASYGSQIPGTGEVNHQWSKGWAFEQAFGDYVQRHVAADLRYYSLLRPLSELAVARQFARTDHYDAHFSSCNRNFHIMGERPVHRWCGVCPKCHFVFLALAPFMP
;
A
#
# COMPACT_ATOMS: atom_id res chain seq x y z
N GLY A 1 7.65 -1.04 9.98
CA GLY A 1 6.91 -0.05 10.79
C GLY A 1 6.37 -0.68 12.07
N GLY A 2 5.40 -0.03 12.72
CA GLY A 2 4.89 -0.44 14.05
C GLY A 2 3.56 -1.19 14.06
N SER A 3 2.99 -1.56 12.91
CA SER A 3 1.70 -2.26 12.86
C SER A 3 1.86 -3.75 13.17
N GLN A 4 1.26 -4.20 14.28
CA GLN A 4 1.25 -5.60 14.68
C GLN A 4 0.48 -6.49 13.68
N LEU A 5 -0.54 -5.94 13.02
CA LEU A 5 -1.29 -6.68 11.99
C LEU A 5 -0.44 -6.94 10.74
N ILE A 6 0.31 -5.93 10.30
CA ILE A 6 1.24 -6.09 9.16
C ILE A 6 2.35 -7.06 9.53
N ARG A 7 2.90 -6.94 10.76
CA ARG A 7 3.92 -7.86 11.27
C ARG A 7 3.43 -9.31 11.27
N ALA A 8 2.27 -9.58 11.85
CA ALA A 8 1.71 -10.93 11.91
C ALA A 8 1.42 -11.52 10.50
N CYS A 9 1.02 -10.67 9.54
CA CYS A 9 0.84 -11.09 8.15
C CYS A 9 2.19 -11.40 7.47
N ALA A 10 3.21 -10.57 7.70
CA ALA A 10 4.57 -10.78 7.16
C ALA A 10 5.21 -12.05 7.73
N GLU A 11 5.09 -12.30 9.04
CA GLU A 11 5.61 -13.51 9.70
C GLU A 11 4.95 -14.79 9.15
N ARG A 12 3.68 -14.70 8.72
CA ARG A 12 2.95 -15.84 8.12
C ARG A 12 3.54 -16.30 6.77
N THR A 13 4.38 -15.49 6.14
CA THR A 13 5.09 -15.89 4.91
C THR A 13 6.18 -16.92 5.15
N GLY A 14 6.72 -17.02 6.38
CA GLY A 14 7.87 -17.86 6.72
C GLY A 14 9.20 -17.37 6.13
N LEU A 15 9.24 -16.17 5.53
CA LEU A 15 10.43 -15.58 4.94
C LEU A 15 11.13 -14.63 5.92
N PRO A 16 12.44 -14.34 5.73
CA PRO A 16 13.13 -13.31 6.48
C PRO A 16 12.43 -11.95 6.37
N VAL A 17 12.24 -11.27 7.50
CA VAL A 17 11.54 -9.98 7.56
C VAL A 17 12.52 -8.86 7.92
N LEU A 18 12.61 -7.85 7.05
CA LEU A 18 13.28 -6.59 7.35
C LEU A 18 12.24 -5.54 7.78
N ASN A 19 12.26 -5.13 9.05
CA ASN A 19 11.31 -4.16 9.57
C ASN A 19 11.83 -2.73 9.49
N ILE A 20 11.36 -1.95 8.51
CA ILE A 20 11.80 -0.57 8.31
C ILE A 20 10.90 0.42 9.08
N GLY A 21 11.50 1.25 9.93
CA GLY A 21 10.82 2.34 10.63
C GLY A 21 10.78 3.62 9.79
N ARG A 22 9.66 4.34 9.85
CA ARG A 22 9.54 5.70 9.31
C ARG A 22 8.85 6.56 10.34
N VAL A 23 9.44 7.72 10.63
CA VAL A 23 8.85 8.74 11.48
C VAL A 23 8.63 10.00 10.66
N LEU A 24 7.51 10.69 10.92
CA LEU A 24 7.32 12.03 10.38
C LEU A 24 8.15 13.00 11.21
N ALA A 25 8.79 13.96 10.55
CA ALA A 25 9.54 15.02 11.22
C ALA A 25 8.59 15.80 12.16
N PRO A 26 8.93 15.99 13.46
CA PRO A 26 8.10 16.72 14.43
C PRO A 26 7.65 18.11 13.94
N GLU A 27 8.49 18.76 13.14
CA GLU A 27 8.29 20.06 12.53
C GLU A 27 7.06 20.10 11.61
N LEU A 28 6.69 18.98 10.98
CA LEU A 28 5.48 18.91 10.16
C LEU A 28 4.21 19.08 11.01
N PHE A 29 4.22 18.63 12.26
CA PHE A 29 3.09 18.81 13.17
C PHE A 29 3.02 20.25 13.67
N GLU A 30 4.17 20.90 13.86
CA GLU A 30 4.22 22.31 14.21
C GLU A 30 3.70 23.19 13.08
N LEU A 31 4.17 22.97 11.84
CA LEU A 31 3.68 23.67 10.65
C LEU A 31 2.17 23.50 10.46
N ASN A 32 1.64 22.28 10.70
CA ASN A 32 0.21 22.03 10.66
C ASN A 32 -0.56 22.86 11.71
N ARG A 33 -0.04 22.98 12.94
CA ARG A 33 -0.64 23.84 13.97
C ARG A 33 -0.63 25.32 13.58
N GLN A 34 0.39 25.74 12.83
CA GLN A 34 0.52 27.10 12.31
C GLN A 34 -0.35 27.38 11.06
N GLY A 35 -1.15 26.41 10.61
CA GLY A 35 -2.08 26.59 9.48
C GLY A 35 -1.46 26.32 8.11
N ALA A 36 -0.34 25.59 8.03
CA ALA A 36 0.22 25.14 6.76
C ALA A 36 -0.78 24.28 5.98
N TRP A 37 -0.64 24.25 4.64
CA TRP A 37 -1.45 23.39 3.80
C TRP A 37 -1.16 21.90 4.08
N ASN A 38 -2.18 21.21 4.58
CA ASN A 38 -2.10 19.82 4.97
C ASN A 38 -2.75 18.90 3.92
N GLY A 39 -2.07 18.78 2.78
CA GLY A 39 -2.53 17.99 1.64
C GLY A 39 -2.24 16.49 1.78
N HIS A 40 -2.52 15.76 0.69
CA HIS A 40 -2.21 14.34 0.60
C HIS A 40 -0.69 14.09 0.70
N ILE A 41 -0.28 13.15 1.57
CA ILE A 41 1.10 12.66 1.64
C ILE A 41 1.23 11.48 0.67
N PRO A 42 2.14 11.53 -0.34
CA PRO A 42 2.33 10.45 -1.31
C PRO A 42 3.10 9.28 -0.69
N VAL A 43 2.46 8.58 0.26
CA VAL A 43 3.10 7.56 1.09
C VAL A 43 3.70 6.41 0.28
N THR A 44 3.08 6.06 -0.85
CA THR A 44 3.64 5.02 -1.73
C THR A 44 4.96 5.47 -2.32
N ALA A 45 5.06 6.69 -2.85
CA ALA A 45 6.33 7.19 -3.39
C ALA A 45 7.45 7.25 -2.34
N VAL A 46 7.11 7.66 -1.11
CA VAL A 46 8.06 7.64 0.02
C VAL A 46 8.52 6.21 0.31
N ASN A 47 7.59 5.26 0.38
CA ASN A 47 7.93 3.85 0.59
C ASN A 47 8.73 3.28 -0.59
N SER A 48 8.47 3.69 -1.82
CA SER A 48 9.24 3.29 -3.01
C SER A 48 10.70 3.68 -2.89
N ALA A 49 10.99 4.93 -2.53
CA ALA A 49 12.36 5.41 -2.33
C ALA A 49 13.06 4.68 -1.16
N ILE A 50 12.35 4.45 -0.05
CA ILE A 50 12.87 3.70 1.09
C ILE A 50 13.20 2.26 0.70
N LEU A 51 12.33 1.58 -0.06
CA LEU A 51 12.55 0.20 -0.47
C LEU A 51 13.68 0.08 -1.51
N VAL A 52 13.84 1.06 -2.39
CA VAL A 52 15.02 1.12 -3.29
C VAL A 52 16.30 1.22 -2.49
N LEU A 53 16.38 2.12 -1.51
CA LEU A 53 17.56 2.21 -0.64
C LEU A 53 17.80 0.91 0.13
N ALA A 54 16.75 0.32 0.69
CA ALA A 54 16.84 -0.95 1.40
C ALA A 54 17.33 -2.08 0.49
N ALA A 55 16.88 -2.12 -0.77
CA ALA A 55 17.31 -3.10 -1.74
C ALA A 55 18.82 -3.02 -2.01
N LEU A 56 19.33 -1.81 -2.25
CA LEU A 56 20.76 -1.56 -2.46
C LEU A 56 21.60 -1.97 -1.24
N LEU A 57 21.17 -1.60 -0.02
CA LEU A 57 21.89 -1.92 1.21
C LEU A 57 21.92 -3.42 1.53
N ASN A 58 20.95 -4.19 1.03
CA ASN A 58 20.86 -5.64 1.26
C ASN A 58 21.31 -6.47 0.04
N GLY A 59 21.75 -5.83 -1.05
CA GLY A 59 22.19 -6.52 -2.26
C GLY A 59 21.08 -7.33 -2.95
N VAL A 60 19.83 -6.85 -2.90
CA VAL A 60 18.71 -7.46 -3.64
C VAL A 60 18.32 -6.61 -4.85
N ASP A 61 17.89 -7.27 -5.92
CA ASP A 61 17.73 -6.68 -7.25
C ASP A 61 16.27 -6.31 -7.60
N GLN A 62 15.34 -6.49 -6.66
CA GLN A 62 13.90 -6.33 -6.92
C GLN A 62 13.16 -5.63 -5.77
N VAL A 63 12.39 -4.61 -6.13
CA VAL A 63 11.38 -3.97 -5.29
C VAL A 63 10.02 -4.25 -5.91
N VAL A 64 9.21 -5.04 -5.21
CA VAL A 64 7.91 -5.50 -5.70
C VAL A 64 6.78 -4.93 -4.85
N PHE A 65 5.82 -4.28 -5.50
CA PHE A 65 4.58 -3.82 -4.88
C PHE A 65 3.39 -4.70 -5.29
N SER A 66 2.30 -4.56 -4.55
CA SER A 66 1.02 -5.23 -4.83
C SER A 66 -0.02 -4.29 -5.45
N ASN A 67 0.39 -3.20 -6.12
CA ASN A 67 -0.59 -2.32 -6.76
C ASN A 67 -1.21 -3.00 -7.99
N GLU A 68 -2.53 -3.08 -7.99
CA GLU A 68 -3.34 -3.68 -9.02
C GLU A 68 -3.73 -2.67 -10.11
N ARG A 69 -4.48 -3.09 -11.13
CA ARG A 69 -4.87 -2.24 -12.26
C ARG A 69 -5.62 -0.98 -11.81
N SER A 70 -6.55 -1.14 -10.87
CA SER A 70 -7.41 -0.05 -10.44
C SER A 70 -6.73 1.03 -9.62
N ALA A 71 -5.55 0.73 -9.08
CA ALA A 71 -4.73 1.71 -8.38
C ALA A 71 -4.28 2.88 -9.28
N SER A 72 -4.50 2.77 -10.60
CA SER A 72 -4.27 3.84 -11.58
C SER A 72 -5.46 4.78 -11.77
N TYR A 73 -6.67 4.40 -11.39
CA TYR A 73 -7.87 5.20 -11.66
C TYR A 73 -8.15 6.22 -10.56
N GLY A 74 -8.53 7.41 -10.97
CA GLY A 74 -9.02 8.49 -10.11
C GLY A 74 -10.53 8.62 -10.12
N SER A 75 -11.03 9.49 -9.25
CA SER A 75 -12.45 9.87 -9.25
C SER A 75 -12.68 10.93 -10.32
N GLN A 76 -13.77 10.83 -11.08
CA GLN A 76 -14.22 11.91 -11.95
C GLN A 76 -14.86 13.00 -11.11
N ILE A 77 -14.25 14.18 -11.09
CA ILE A 77 -14.74 15.33 -10.33
C ILE A 77 -15.21 16.40 -11.33
N PRO A 78 -16.50 16.83 -11.26
CA PRO A 78 -17.03 17.86 -12.13
C PRO A 78 -16.17 19.13 -12.10
N GLY A 79 -15.77 19.62 -13.28
CA GLY A 79 -14.97 20.83 -13.43
C GLY A 79 -13.45 20.65 -13.27
N THR A 80 -12.97 19.49 -12.81
CA THR A 80 -11.51 19.22 -12.70
C THR A 80 -11.06 17.99 -13.49
N GLY A 81 -11.99 17.19 -14.00
CA GLY A 81 -11.67 15.93 -14.68
C GLY A 81 -11.32 14.81 -13.69
N GLU A 82 -10.49 13.86 -14.12
CA GLU A 82 -10.06 12.75 -13.28
C GLU A 82 -9.05 13.22 -12.23
N VAL A 83 -9.33 12.94 -10.95
CA VAL A 83 -8.43 13.21 -9.83
C VAL A 83 -8.06 11.89 -9.15
N ASN A 84 -6.82 11.46 -9.37
CA ASN A 84 -6.26 10.30 -8.67
C ASN A 84 -5.66 10.73 -7.33
N HIS A 85 -6.42 10.51 -6.25
CA HIS A 85 -6.04 10.83 -4.88
C HIS A 85 -4.82 10.07 -4.35
N GLN A 86 -4.33 9.05 -5.08
CA GLN A 86 -3.14 8.27 -4.76
C GLN A 86 -2.31 7.97 -6.03
N TRP A 87 -2.00 9.00 -6.82
CA TRP A 87 -1.24 8.88 -8.07
C TRP A 87 0.04 8.04 -7.95
N SER A 88 0.72 8.06 -6.80
CA SER A 88 1.93 7.25 -6.53
C SER A 88 1.70 5.73 -6.50
N LYS A 89 0.47 5.24 -6.67
CA LYS A 89 0.16 3.81 -6.89
C LYS A 89 -0.15 3.48 -8.35
N GLY A 90 -0.31 4.52 -9.17
CA GLY A 90 -0.71 4.39 -10.56
C GLY A 90 0.45 3.96 -11.46
N TRP A 91 0.06 3.48 -12.64
CA TRP A 91 0.99 3.01 -13.66
C TRP A 91 1.99 4.09 -14.11
N ALA A 92 1.53 5.32 -14.31
CA ALA A 92 2.38 6.43 -14.73
C ALA A 92 3.52 6.71 -13.74
N PHE A 93 3.24 6.68 -12.44
CA PHE A 93 4.27 6.81 -11.41
C PHE A 93 5.23 5.62 -11.43
N GLU A 94 4.70 4.40 -11.49
CA GLU A 94 5.52 3.18 -11.48
C GLU A 94 6.52 3.14 -12.64
N GLN A 95 6.09 3.49 -13.86
CA GLN A 95 6.97 3.59 -15.02
C GLN A 95 8.02 4.68 -14.84
N ALA A 96 7.60 5.91 -14.51
CA ALA A 96 8.51 7.03 -14.39
C ALA A 96 9.56 6.80 -13.28
N PHE A 97 9.14 6.27 -12.14
CA PHE A 97 10.04 5.98 -11.03
C PHE A 97 10.96 4.79 -11.33
N GLY A 98 10.43 3.71 -11.92
CA GLY A 98 11.22 2.55 -12.32
C GLY A 98 12.29 2.90 -13.36
N ASP A 99 11.92 3.68 -14.38
CA ASP A 99 12.84 4.19 -15.39
C ASP A 99 13.94 5.06 -14.77
N TYR A 100 13.57 5.93 -13.82
CA TYR A 100 14.54 6.77 -13.10
C TYR A 100 15.53 5.91 -12.30
N VAL A 101 15.03 4.93 -11.55
CA VAL A 101 15.86 4.01 -10.75
C VAL A 101 16.85 3.27 -11.65
N GLN A 102 16.39 2.69 -12.76
CA GLN A 102 17.25 1.94 -13.66
C GLN A 102 18.29 2.81 -14.36
N ARG A 103 17.94 4.04 -14.75
CA ARG A 103 18.86 4.93 -15.48
C ARG A 103 19.86 5.64 -14.58
N HIS A 104 19.48 5.98 -13.36
CA HIS A 104 20.24 6.93 -12.53
C HIS A 104 20.68 6.37 -11.18
N VAL A 105 20.12 5.25 -10.72
CA VAL A 105 20.40 4.70 -9.39
C VAL A 105 21.10 3.34 -9.49
N ALA A 106 20.46 2.35 -10.09
CA ALA A 106 21.00 1.01 -10.26
C ALA A 106 20.33 0.32 -11.46
N ALA A 107 21.11 0.03 -12.50
CA ALA A 107 20.61 -0.52 -13.77
C ALA A 107 20.07 -1.95 -13.65
N ASP A 108 20.51 -2.70 -12.65
CA ASP A 108 20.09 -4.07 -12.34
C ASP A 108 18.94 -4.14 -11.35
N LEU A 109 18.50 -3.02 -10.76
CA LEU A 109 17.38 -2.97 -9.82
C LEU A 109 16.03 -2.81 -10.55
N ARG A 110 15.13 -3.77 -10.37
CA ARG A 110 13.77 -3.73 -10.93
C ARG A 110 12.76 -3.23 -9.91
N TYR A 111 11.96 -2.24 -10.30
CA TYR A 111 10.86 -1.70 -9.51
C TYR A 111 9.54 -1.92 -10.26
N TYR A 112 8.60 -2.68 -9.69
CA TYR A 112 7.34 -2.98 -10.37
C TYR A 112 6.23 -3.44 -9.41
N SER A 113 4.99 -3.49 -9.88
CA SER A 113 3.90 -4.15 -9.15
C SER A 113 3.51 -5.48 -9.79
N LEU A 114 3.57 -6.57 -9.02
CA LEU A 114 3.25 -7.91 -9.52
C LEU A 114 1.77 -8.06 -9.90
N LEU A 115 0.87 -7.36 -9.20
CA LEU A 115 -0.57 -7.45 -9.41
C LEU A 115 -1.10 -6.49 -10.49
N ARG A 116 -0.22 -5.71 -11.14
CA ARG A 116 -0.61 -4.68 -12.11
C ARG A 116 -1.60 -5.15 -13.19
N PRO A 117 -1.51 -6.37 -13.74
CA PRO A 117 -2.44 -6.84 -14.77
C PRO A 117 -3.85 -7.18 -14.25
N LEU A 118 -4.01 -7.34 -12.93
CA LEU A 118 -5.24 -7.85 -12.32
C LEU A 118 -6.16 -6.71 -11.88
N SER A 119 -7.47 -6.90 -12.03
CA SER A 119 -8.45 -6.11 -11.26
C SER A 119 -8.54 -6.61 -9.82
N GLU A 120 -9.13 -5.83 -8.93
CA GLU A 120 -9.39 -6.23 -7.55
C GLU A 120 -10.21 -7.52 -7.48
N LEU A 121 -11.23 -7.67 -8.33
CA LEU A 121 -12.03 -8.89 -8.39
C LEU A 121 -11.18 -10.10 -8.83
N ALA A 122 -10.25 -9.91 -9.76
CA ALA A 122 -9.33 -10.97 -10.17
C ALA A 122 -8.34 -11.33 -9.06
N VAL A 123 -7.85 -10.33 -8.30
CA VAL A 123 -7.03 -10.54 -7.11
C VAL A 123 -7.83 -11.32 -6.05
N ALA A 124 -9.06 -10.91 -5.75
CA ALA A 124 -9.95 -11.57 -4.79
C ALA A 124 -10.21 -13.03 -5.18
N ARG A 125 -10.45 -13.31 -6.47
CA ARG A 125 -10.60 -14.67 -6.99
C ARG A 125 -9.37 -15.53 -6.79
N GLN A 126 -8.17 -14.97 -6.99
CA GLN A 126 -6.93 -15.71 -6.75
C GLN A 126 -6.67 -15.93 -5.25
N PHE A 127 -6.93 -14.90 -4.43
CA PHE A 127 -6.77 -14.95 -2.99
C PHE A 127 -7.70 -16.01 -2.35
N ALA A 128 -8.96 -16.07 -2.77
CA ALA A 128 -9.95 -17.04 -2.26
C ALA A 128 -9.62 -18.52 -2.55
N ARG A 129 -8.56 -18.81 -3.34
CA ARG A 129 -8.08 -20.19 -3.56
C ARG A 129 -7.24 -20.73 -2.41
N THR A 130 -6.92 -19.91 -1.42
CA THR A 130 -6.13 -20.29 -0.26
C THR A 130 -6.72 -19.68 1.00
N ASP A 131 -6.64 -20.42 2.10
CA ASP A 131 -7.01 -20.01 3.45
C ASP A 131 -5.80 -19.59 4.30
N HIS A 132 -4.58 -19.68 3.74
CA HIS A 132 -3.31 -19.55 4.47
C HIS A 132 -3.18 -18.23 5.24
N TYR A 133 -3.88 -17.19 4.79
CA TYR A 133 -3.83 -15.86 5.37
C TYR A 133 -5.13 -15.43 6.08
N ASP A 134 -6.18 -16.24 6.10
CA ASP A 134 -7.54 -15.84 6.55
C ASP A 134 -7.55 -15.26 7.97
N ALA A 135 -6.78 -15.85 8.88
CA ALA A 135 -6.65 -15.40 10.27
C ALA A 135 -5.70 -14.20 10.45
N HIS A 136 -4.98 -13.78 9.41
CA HIS A 136 -3.85 -12.85 9.48
C HIS A 136 -4.07 -11.54 8.70
N PHE A 137 -4.75 -11.56 7.56
CA PHE A 137 -4.90 -10.36 6.74
C PHE A 137 -5.99 -9.40 7.25
N SER A 138 -5.82 -8.09 6.98
CA SER A 138 -6.86 -7.09 7.21
C SER A 138 -6.65 -5.85 6.36
N SER A 139 -7.74 -5.32 5.81
CA SER A 139 -7.77 -4.00 5.15
C SER A 139 -8.67 -3.00 5.86
N CYS A 140 -9.12 -3.30 7.08
CA CYS A 140 -10.03 -2.43 7.84
C CYS A 140 -9.40 -1.04 8.08
N ASN A 141 -10.08 0.04 7.65
CA ASN A 141 -9.60 1.42 7.78
C ASN A 141 -9.25 1.78 9.23
N ARG A 142 -10.08 1.34 10.19
CA ARG A 142 -9.94 1.70 11.61
C ARG A 142 -8.68 1.12 12.27
N ASN A 143 -8.06 0.09 11.67
CA ASN A 143 -6.83 -0.50 12.20
C ASN A 143 -5.60 0.40 12.05
N PHE A 144 -5.66 1.36 11.11
CA PHE A 144 -4.49 2.13 10.67
C PHE A 144 -4.62 3.62 11.00
N HIS A 145 -5.58 4.00 11.84
CA HIS A 145 -5.67 5.35 12.36
C HIS A 145 -4.44 5.67 13.22
N ILE A 146 -3.85 6.84 13.00
CA ILE A 146 -2.73 7.37 13.78
C ILE A 146 -3.22 7.83 15.16
N MET A 147 -4.43 8.41 15.21
CA MET A 147 -5.08 8.92 16.41
C MET A 147 -6.46 8.26 16.58
N GLY A 148 -6.86 8.00 17.83
CA GLY A 148 -8.16 7.42 18.18
C GLY A 148 -8.13 5.93 18.48
N GLU A 149 -9.29 5.39 18.85
CA GLU A 149 -9.44 4.00 19.26
C GLU A 149 -9.29 3.04 18.08
N ARG A 150 -8.57 1.93 18.33
CA ARG A 150 -8.47 0.81 17.41
C ARG A 150 -9.54 -0.22 17.78
N PRO A 151 -10.14 -0.91 16.80
CA PRO A 151 -11.16 -1.91 17.09
C PRO A 151 -10.57 -3.07 17.90
N VAL A 152 -11.38 -3.64 18.80
CA VAL A 152 -11.03 -4.84 19.57
C VAL A 152 -10.81 -6.05 18.64
N HIS A 153 -11.56 -6.10 17.53
CA HIS A 153 -11.47 -7.14 16.52
C HIS A 153 -10.71 -6.67 15.28
N ARG A 154 -10.05 -7.62 14.60
CA ARG A 154 -9.29 -7.39 13.35
C ARG A 154 -10.14 -6.73 12.25
N TRP A 155 -11.43 -6.98 12.24
CA TRP A 155 -12.41 -6.40 11.31
C TRP A 155 -13.50 -5.70 12.11
N CYS A 156 -13.79 -4.43 11.80
CA CYS A 156 -14.88 -3.72 12.46
C CYS A 156 -16.26 -4.02 11.88
N GLY A 157 -16.34 -4.75 10.76
CA GLY A 157 -17.59 -5.10 10.07
C GLY A 157 -18.33 -3.94 9.38
N VAL A 158 -18.08 -2.68 9.76
CA VAL A 158 -18.95 -1.55 9.38
C VAL A 158 -18.26 -0.47 8.51
N CYS A 159 -16.95 -0.55 8.29
CA CYS A 159 -16.26 0.45 7.46
C CYS A 159 -16.31 0.10 5.96
N PRO A 160 -16.19 1.10 5.06
CA PRO A 160 -16.23 0.85 3.61
C PRO A 160 -15.24 -0.20 3.11
N LYS A 161 -14.04 -0.30 3.73
CA LYS A 161 -13.08 -1.34 3.37
C LYS A 161 -13.49 -2.74 3.84
N CYS A 162 -14.17 -2.88 4.97
CA CYS A 162 -14.72 -4.17 5.40
C CYS A 162 -15.79 -4.63 4.40
N HIS A 163 -16.74 -3.76 4.05
CA HIS A 163 -17.77 -4.08 3.07
C HIS A 163 -17.16 -4.43 1.70
N PHE A 164 -16.18 -3.64 1.25
CA PHE A 164 -15.48 -3.89 -0.02
C PHE A 164 -14.83 -5.26 -0.06
N VAL A 165 -14.06 -5.64 0.97
CA VAL A 165 -13.37 -6.94 1.00
C VAL A 165 -14.39 -8.08 1.04
N PHE A 166 -15.44 -7.96 1.86
CA PHE A 166 -16.50 -8.95 1.92
C PHE A 166 -17.17 -9.14 0.55
N LEU A 167 -17.60 -8.06 -0.09
CA LEU A 167 -18.25 -8.12 -1.41
C LEU A 167 -17.31 -8.64 -2.52
N ALA A 168 -16.03 -8.31 -2.46
CA ALA A 168 -15.04 -8.77 -3.44
C ALA A 168 -14.76 -10.29 -3.33
N LEU A 169 -14.81 -10.84 -2.12
CA LEU A 169 -14.58 -12.27 -1.85
C LEU A 169 -15.84 -13.13 -1.92
N ALA A 170 -17.02 -12.57 -1.64
CA ALA A 170 -18.29 -13.28 -1.58
C ALA A 170 -18.61 -14.19 -2.79
N PRO A 171 -18.24 -13.85 -4.05
CA PRO A 171 -18.48 -14.75 -5.19
C PRO A 171 -17.60 -16.00 -5.22
N PHE A 172 -16.55 -16.06 -4.39
CA PHE A 172 -15.49 -17.07 -4.46
C PHE A 172 -15.29 -17.85 -3.15
N MET A 173 -15.92 -17.42 -2.06
CA MET A 173 -15.87 -18.07 -0.76
C MET A 173 -17.24 -18.70 -0.44
N PRO A 174 -17.26 -19.85 0.25
CA PRO A 174 -18.49 -20.55 0.64
C PRO A 174 -19.29 -19.82 1.72
#